data_AF-A0A7S0VXR0-F1
#
_entry.id   AF-A0A7S0VXR0-F1
#
_cell.length_a   1.000
_cell.length_b   1.000
_cell.length_c   1.000
_cell.angle_alpha   90.00
_cell.angle_beta   90.00
_cell.angle_gamma   90.00
#
_symmetry.space_group_name_H-M   'P 1'
#
loop_
_entity.id
_entity.type
_entity.pdbx_description
1 polymer ?
#
loop_
_entity_poly.entity_id
_entity_poly.type
_entity_poly.pdbx_seq_one_letter_code
_entity_poly.pdbx_strand_id
1 'polypeptide(L)'
;YITDSNAVGVGCQTCPIGAECDGSTLRTKNNLQGARWLLVGQRYFLQSCPVGHRLVNNTGYESQECVKCAAGEYILKSDDPSYSCAPCPASASCPNGGPPIQTSQVQSEMSIDGISPEEIQNNPDIAYALILSLAEAAGVDPSLITLTESCDANGACSSITRRSSLQHRNSAPAGIVAQAATSSLRRASSSTVKFVIHAPVEAAAAVSQAMKEPAFAESLTSGIISSLASQNVTVTAS
;
A
#
# COMPACT_ATOMS: atom_id res chain seq x y z
N TYR A 1 6.42 24.02 -3.82
CA TYR A 1 6.06 23.51 -5.16
C TYR A 1 5.43 24.63 -5.97
N ILE A 2 5.50 24.55 -7.29
CA ILE A 2 4.97 25.58 -8.19
C ILE A 2 3.62 25.08 -8.73
N THR A 3 2.55 25.78 -8.40
CA THR A 3 1.18 25.43 -8.85
C THR A 3 0.84 25.97 -10.21
N ASP A 4 1.60 26.97 -10.67
CA ASP A 4 1.49 27.56 -11.99
C ASP A 4 2.86 28.13 -12.38
N SER A 5 3.54 27.46 -13.32
CA SER A 5 4.86 27.87 -13.81
C SER A 5 4.81 29.13 -14.68
N ASN A 6 3.62 29.57 -15.09
CA ASN A 6 3.42 30.68 -16.01
C ASN A 6 2.96 31.97 -15.32
N ALA A 7 2.57 31.90 -14.04
CA ALA A 7 2.12 33.06 -13.31
C ALA A 7 3.31 33.86 -12.75
N VAL A 8 3.42 35.11 -13.20
CA VAL A 8 4.45 36.06 -12.75
C VAL A 8 4.13 36.47 -11.31
N GLY A 9 5.03 36.15 -10.37
CA GLY A 9 4.88 36.51 -8.95
C GLY A 9 4.37 35.39 -8.03
N VAL A 10 4.31 34.13 -8.50
CA VAL A 10 3.95 33.01 -7.62
C VAL A 10 5.16 32.61 -6.77
N GLY A 11 5.11 32.97 -5.49
CA GLY A 11 6.04 32.44 -4.49
C GLY A 11 5.87 30.92 -4.35
N CYS A 12 6.98 30.22 -4.09
CA CYS A 12 6.94 28.79 -3.78
C CYS A 12 5.97 28.51 -2.62
N GLN A 13 4.99 27.64 -2.84
CA GLN A 13 4.12 27.19 -1.75
C GLN A 13 4.83 26.11 -0.92
N THR A 14 4.60 26.14 0.40
CA THR A 14 5.01 25.07 1.33
C THR A 14 4.25 23.80 1.01
N CYS A 15 4.96 22.70 0.80
CA CYS A 15 4.36 21.39 0.60
C CYS A 15 3.62 20.95 1.88
N PRO A 16 2.38 20.44 1.79
CA PRO A 16 1.70 19.87 2.95
C PRO A 16 2.52 18.76 3.61
N ILE A 17 2.42 18.62 4.93
CA ILE A 17 3.19 17.64 5.71
C ILE A 17 2.97 16.20 5.21
N GLY A 18 1.73 15.87 4.80
CA GLY A 18 1.36 14.56 4.27
C GLY A 18 1.73 14.34 2.80
N ALA A 19 2.37 15.30 2.14
CA ALA A 19 2.73 15.24 0.72
C ALA A 19 4.25 15.32 0.51
N GLU A 20 4.69 14.73 -0.60
CA GLU A 20 5.99 14.92 -1.21
C GLU A 20 5.79 15.72 -2.49
N CYS A 21 6.49 16.85 -2.60
CA CYS A 21 6.36 17.73 -3.75
C CYS A 21 7.71 17.84 -4.46
N ASP A 22 7.80 17.37 -5.71
CA ASP A 22 9.04 17.37 -6.52
C ASP A 22 9.16 18.58 -7.46
N GLY A 23 8.33 19.61 -7.24
CA GLY A 23 8.34 20.86 -7.99
C GLY A 23 7.32 20.91 -9.13
N SER A 24 6.88 19.76 -9.65
CA SER A 24 5.86 19.68 -10.72
C SER A 24 4.71 18.72 -10.39
N THR A 25 4.92 17.75 -9.50
CA THR A 25 3.91 16.80 -9.06
C THR A 25 3.78 16.77 -7.54
N LEU A 26 2.56 16.49 -7.07
CA LEU A 26 2.29 16.18 -5.68
C LEU A 26 2.09 14.67 -5.57
N ARG A 27 2.90 14.04 -4.73
CA ARG A 27 2.76 12.64 -4.33
C ARG A 27 2.39 12.59 -2.85
N THR A 28 1.66 11.57 -2.41
CA THR A 28 1.43 11.40 -0.98
C THR A 28 2.71 10.89 -0.33
N LYS A 29 3.11 11.50 0.78
CA LYS A 29 4.29 11.09 1.52
C LYS A 29 4.15 9.64 1.99
N ASN A 30 5.27 8.92 2.02
CA ASN A 30 5.32 7.49 2.39
C ASN A 30 4.51 6.55 1.48
N ASN A 31 4.27 6.94 0.22
CA ASN A 31 3.48 6.16 -0.74
C ASN A 31 2.14 5.68 -0.17
N LEU A 32 1.44 6.55 0.55
CA LEU A 32 0.06 6.30 1.00
C LEU A 32 -0.88 6.30 -0.21
N GLN A 33 -0.85 5.21 -0.96
CA GLN A 33 -1.74 4.95 -2.09
C GLN A 33 -3.18 4.86 -1.56
N GLY A 34 -4.10 5.53 -2.27
CA GLY A 34 -5.49 5.69 -1.84
C GLY A 34 -5.78 7.00 -1.09
N ALA A 35 -4.77 7.79 -0.72
CA ALA A 35 -5.00 9.18 -0.33
C ALA A 35 -5.42 10.01 -1.56
N ARG A 36 -6.49 10.80 -1.42
CA ARG A 36 -7.00 11.64 -2.51
C ARG A 36 -6.71 13.10 -2.20
N TRP A 37 -5.97 13.75 -3.08
CA TRP A 37 -5.69 15.19 -3.02
C TRP A 37 -6.53 15.91 -4.08
N LEU A 38 -7.13 17.04 -3.68
CA LEU A 38 -7.93 17.90 -4.54
C LEU A 38 -7.23 19.25 -4.71
N LEU A 39 -7.05 19.69 -5.95
CA LEU A 39 -6.57 21.05 -6.23
C LEU A 39 -7.74 22.03 -6.18
N VAL A 40 -7.76 22.93 -5.20
CA VAL A 40 -8.77 23.99 -5.08
C VAL A 40 -8.07 25.34 -5.21
N GLY A 41 -8.32 26.03 -6.32
CA GLY A 41 -7.56 27.22 -6.69
C GLY A 41 -6.11 26.86 -6.99
N GLN A 42 -5.17 27.40 -6.21
CA GLN A 42 -3.75 27.09 -6.32
C GLN A 42 -3.24 26.25 -5.14
N ARG A 43 -4.09 25.53 -4.41
CA ARG A 43 -3.67 24.77 -3.22
C ARG A 43 -4.21 23.35 -3.27
N TYR A 44 -3.37 22.39 -2.89
CA TYR A 44 -3.81 21.02 -2.72
C TYR A 44 -4.41 20.83 -1.33
N PHE A 45 -5.56 20.18 -1.29
CA PHE A 45 -6.26 19.79 -0.08
C PHE A 45 -6.38 18.27 -0.04
N LEU A 46 -5.97 17.67 1.07
CA LEU A 46 -6.20 16.27 1.33
C LEU A 46 -7.69 16.06 1.58
N GLN A 47 -8.34 15.39 0.61
CA GLN A 47 -9.77 15.16 0.61
C GLN A 47 -10.14 13.87 1.35
N SER A 48 -9.32 12.83 1.23
CA SER A 48 -9.55 11.57 1.92
C SER A 48 -8.25 10.82 2.16
N CYS A 49 -8.21 10.08 3.26
CA CYS A 49 -7.14 9.16 3.57
C CYS A 49 -7.47 7.72 3.16
N PRO A 50 -6.46 6.87 2.93
CA PRO A 50 -6.69 5.46 2.70
C PRO A 50 -7.30 4.80 3.94
N VAL A 51 -7.90 3.64 3.76
CA VAL A 51 -8.49 2.85 4.85
C VAL A 51 -7.46 2.65 5.98
N GLY A 52 -7.94 2.74 7.22
CA GLY A 52 -7.10 2.67 8.42
C GLY A 52 -6.25 3.89 8.68
N HIS A 53 -6.44 4.98 7.95
CA HIS A 53 -5.80 6.25 8.22
C HIS A 53 -6.86 7.33 8.47
N ARG A 54 -6.63 8.14 9.50
CA ARG A 54 -7.44 9.30 9.81
C ARG A 54 -6.87 10.55 9.13
N LEU A 55 -7.76 11.39 8.66
CA LEU A 55 -7.44 12.70 8.15
C LEU A 55 -7.15 13.65 9.32
N VAL A 56 -5.93 14.17 9.40
CA VAL A 56 -5.54 15.18 10.39
C VAL A 56 -5.46 16.53 9.67
N ASN A 57 -6.20 17.52 10.18
CA ASN A 57 -6.20 18.89 9.66
C ASN A 57 -6.21 19.88 10.85
N ASN A 58 -5.03 20.19 11.38
CA ASN A 58 -4.93 20.88 12.67
C ASN A 58 -4.96 22.41 12.55
N THR A 59 -4.35 23.01 11.52
CA THR A 59 -4.19 24.49 11.46
C THR A 59 -4.08 25.06 10.04
N GLY A 60 -4.57 24.36 9.01
CA GLY A 60 -4.52 24.84 7.62
C GLY A 60 -4.05 23.80 6.62
N TYR A 61 -4.07 24.16 5.34
CA TYR A 61 -3.78 23.23 4.22
C TYR A 61 -2.38 22.62 4.30
N GLU A 62 -1.39 23.33 4.86
CA GLU A 62 -0.04 22.79 5.04
C GLU A 62 0.08 21.70 6.12
N SER A 63 -0.88 21.63 7.05
CA SER A 63 -0.86 20.68 8.17
C SER A 63 -1.60 19.37 7.89
N GLN A 64 -2.05 19.18 6.65
CA GLN A 64 -2.87 18.04 6.28
C GLN A 64 -2.02 16.78 6.10
N GLU A 65 -2.40 15.71 6.80
CA GLU A 65 -1.76 14.41 6.69
C GLU A 65 -2.73 13.25 6.98
N CYS A 66 -2.32 12.06 6.55
CA CYS A 66 -3.00 10.81 6.86
C CYS A 66 -2.23 10.08 7.95
N VAL A 67 -2.86 9.91 9.11
CA VAL A 67 -2.25 9.22 10.26
C VAL A 67 -2.87 7.84 10.40
N LYS A 68 -2.04 6.80 10.41
CA LYS A 68 -2.49 5.41 10.58
C LYS A 68 -3.11 5.19 11.96
N CYS A 69 -4.23 4.46 12.02
CA CYS A 69 -4.82 3.98 13.26
C CYS A 69 -3.90 2.96 13.95
N ALA A 70 -3.95 2.90 15.28
CA ALA A 70 -3.11 1.96 16.03
C ALA A 70 -3.54 0.50 15.76
N ALA A 71 -2.68 -0.45 16.12
CA ALA A 71 -3.03 -1.86 16.04
C ALA A 71 -4.26 -2.15 16.91
N GLY A 72 -5.27 -2.80 16.34
CA GLY A 72 -6.53 -3.05 17.02
C GLY A 72 -7.49 -1.85 17.03
N GLU A 73 -7.21 -0.78 16.29
CA GLU A 73 -8.14 0.32 16.06
C GLU A 73 -8.63 0.37 14.62
N TYR A 74 -9.77 1.05 14.39
CA TYR A 74 -10.34 1.28 13.08
C TYR A 74 -10.90 2.69 12.91
N ILE A 75 -11.17 3.10 11.68
CA ILE A 75 -11.88 4.35 11.38
C ILE A 75 -13.06 4.09 10.44
N LEU A 76 -14.21 4.72 10.72
CA LEU A 76 -15.42 4.60 9.90
C LEU A 76 -15.37 5.46 8.64
N LYS A 77 -14.82 6.67 8.74
CA LYS A 77 -14.76 7.65 7.65
C LYS A 77 -13.41 8.33 7.62
N SER A 78 -12.57 7.94 6.66
CA SER A 78 -11.22 8.48 6.47
C SER A 78 -11.20 9.83 5.72
N ASP A 79 -12.35 10.31 5.25
CA ASP A 79 -12.53 11.58 4.56
C ASP A 79 -13.08 12.70 5.45
N ASP A 80 -13.47 12.38 6.68
CA ASP A 80 -14.04 13.33 7.64
C ASP A 80 -13.07 13.53 8.82
N PRO A 81 -12.49 14.73 9.00
CA PRO A 81 -11.52 14.98 10.06
C PRO A 81 -12.14 14.98 11.46
N SER A 82 -13.48 14.96 11.58
CA SER A 82 -14.17 14.80 12.86
C SER A 82 -14.14 13.36 13.39
N TYR A 83 -13.81 12.38 12.55
CA TYR A 83 -13.70 10.99 12.94
C TYR A 83 -12.30 10.68 13.49
N SER A 84 -12.28 9.97 14.61
CA SER A 84 -11.06 9.42 15.22
C SER A 84 -11.02 7.90 15.08
N CYS A 85 -9.82 7.35 15.23
CA CYS A 85 -9.66 5.90 15.34
C CYS A 85 -10.34 5.43 16.63
N ALA A 86 -11.09 4.33 16.54
CA ALA A 86 -11.81 3.70 17.64
C ALA A 86 -11.31 2.27 17.87
N PRO A 87 -11.37 1.74 19.10
CA PRO A 87 -11.00 0.35 19.37
C PRO A 87 -11.87 -0.64 18.58
N CYS A 88 -11.23 -1.64 17.99
CA CYS A 88 -11.92 -2.72 17.28
C CYS A 88 -12.77 -3.55 18.26
N PRO A 89 -14.06 -3.79 17.99
CA PRO A 89 -14.90 -4.65 18.81
C PRO A 89 -14.33 -6.06 18.94
N ALA A 90 -14.38 -6.66 20.14
CA ALA A 90 -13.82 -7.99 20.40
C ALA A 90 -14.45 -9.12 19.56
N SER A 91 -15.66 -8.92 19.05
CA SER A 91 -16.39 -9.88 18.21
C SER A 91 -16.14 -9.69 16.71
N ALA A 92 -15.23 -8.80 16.31
CA ALA A 92 -14.97 -8.44 14.92
C ALA A 92 -13.48 -8.39 14.61
N SER A 93 -13.15 -8.44 13.32
CA SER A 93 -11.82 -8.11 12.82
C SER A 93 -11.86 -6.75 12.15
N CYS A 94 -10.80 -5.95 12.32
CA CYS A 94 -10.64 -4.65 11.69
C CYS A 94 -9.38 -4.68 10.80
N PRO A 95 -9.40 -5.43 9.68
CA PRO A 95 -8.23 -5.60 8.84
C PRO A 95 -7.79 -4.24 8.29
N ASN A 96 -6.48 -4.00 8.33
CA ASN A 96 -5.87 -2.74 7.89
C ASN A 96 -6.48 -1.47 8.51
N GLY A 97 -7.11 -1.55 9.69
CA GLY A 97 -7.79 -0.41 10.34
C GLY A 97 -9.11 0.01 9.67
N GLY A 98 -9.65 -0.84 8.80
CA GLY A 98 -10.98 -0.65 8.21
C GLY A 98 -12.12 -1.01 9.17
N PRO A 99 -13.37 -0.71 8.77
CA PRO A 99 -14.55 -0.96 9.60
C PRO A 99 -14.65 -2.40 10.12
N PRO A 100 -15.25 -2.62 11.31
CA PRO A 100 -15.35 -3.93 11.91
C PRO A 100 -16.22 -4.85 11.06
N ILE A 101 -15.73 -6.06 10.84
CA ILE A 101 -16.43 -7.09 10.07
C ILE A 101 -16.44 -8.41 10.83
N GLN A 102 -17.54 -9.14 10.72
CA GLN A 102 -17.61 -10.53 11.16
C GLN A 102 -17.00 -11.38 10.05
N THR A 103 -15.74 -11.79 10.22
CA THR A 103 -14.98 -12.42 9.15
C THR A 103 -14.78 -13.89 9.36
N SER A 104 -14.85 -14.62 8.26
CA SER A 104 -14.07 -15.84 8.10
C SER A 104 -12.75 -15.47 7.41
N GLN A 105 -11.65 -16.09 7.86
CA GLN A 105 -10.35 -15.90 7.24
C GLN A 105 -10.14 -16.98 6.18
N VAL A 106 -9.82 -16.57 4.96
CA VAL A 106 -9.37 -17.47 3.90
C VAL A 106 -7.85 -17.30 3.79
N GLN A 107 -7.10 -18.31 4.20
CA GLN A 107 -5.64 -18.35 4.08
C GLN A 107 -5.25 -19.00 2.77
N SER A 108 -4.28 -18.42 2.08
CA SER A 108 -3.70 -19.00 0.87
C SER A 108 -2.26 -18.56 0.70
N GLU A 109 -1.60 -19.23 -0.23
CA GLU A 109 -0.27 -18.92 -0.71
C GLU A 109 -0.28 -18.75 -2.23
N MET A 110 0.68 -17.98 -2.73
CA MET A 110 0.95 -17.83 -4.16
C MET A 110 2.45 -17.87 -4.41
N SER A 111 2.89 -18.48 -5.51
CA SER A 111 4.27 -18.39 -5.97
C SER A 111 4.44 -17.20 -6.90
N ILE A 112 5.52 -16.43 -6.72
CA ILE A 112 5.86 -15.26 -7.53
C ILE A 112 7.31 -15.40 -7.97
N ASP A 113 7.50 -15.52 -9.28
CA ASP A 113 8.83 -15.46 -9.86
C ASP A 113 9.28 -14.02 -10.10
N GLY A 114 10.59 -13.79 -9.99
CA GLY A 114 11.21 -12.50 -10.31
C GLY A 114 11.19 -11.46 -9.18
N ILE A 115 10.57 -11.78 -8.04
CA ILE A 115 10.56 -10.93 -6.83
C ILE A 115 11.11 -11.73 -5.66
N SER A 116 12.14 -11.20 -5.00
CA SER A 116 12.70 -11.79 -3.78
C SER A 116 11.85 -11.48 -2.53
N PRO A 117 11.88 -12.33 -1.48
CA PRO A 117 11.20 -12.05 -0.21
C PRO A 117 11.62 -10.71 0.41
N GLU A 118 12.90 -10.33 0.25
CA GLU A 118 13.45 -9.06 0.73
C GLU A 118 12.90 -7.86 -0.05
N GLU A 119 12.70 -7.98 -1.36
CA GLU A 119 12.06 -6.92 -2.17
C GLU A 119 10.63 -6.67 -1.70
N ILE A 120 9.85 -7.72 -1.42
CA ILE A 120 8.48 -7.59 -0.91
C ILE A 120 8.44 -6.88 0.46
N GLN A 121 9.39 -7.20 1.34
CA GLN A 121 9.43 -6.63 2.69
C GLN A 121 9.91 -5.18 2.71
N ASN A 122 10.89 -4.84 1.87
CA ASN A 122 11.54 -3.54 1.89
C ASN A 122 10.89 -2.54 0.93
N ASN A 123 10.07 -3.01 -0.03
CA ASN A 123 9.39 -2.16 -1.00
C ASN A 123 7.87 -2.15 -0.76
N PRO A 124 7.32 -1.11 -0.11
CA PRO A 124 5.88 -1.02 0.15
C PRO A 124 5.04 -0.96 -1.14
N ASP A 125 5.61 -0.50 -2.26
CA ASP A 125 4.88 -0.42 -3.54
C ASP A 125 4.63 -1.81 -4.12
N ILE A 126 5.59 -2.74 -3.96
CA ILE A 126 5.41 -4.13 -4.38
C ILE A 126 4.32 -4.78 -3.54
N ALA A 127 4.40 -4.66 -2.21
CA ALA A 127 3.39 -5.23 -1.32
C ALA A 127 1.98 -4.68 -1.61
N TYR A 128 1.87 -3.39 -1.91
CA TYR A 128 0.58 -2.78 -2.28
C TYR A 128 0.08 -3.24 -3.65
N ALA A 129 0.95 -3.34 -4.65
CA ALA A 129 0.61 -3.88 -5.97
C ALA A 129 0.07 -5.33 -5.88
N LEU A 130 0.69 -6.16 -5.03
CA LEU A 130 0.20 -7.52 -4.75
C LEU A 130 -1.19 -7.50 -4.12
N ILE A 131 -1.41 -6.63 -3.12
CA ILE A 131 -2.70 -6.49 -2.45
C ILE A 131 -3.79 -6.05 -3.44
N LEU A 132 -3.51 -5.06 -4.30
CA LEU A 132 -4.46 -4.60 -5.32
C LEU A 132 -4.80 -5.71 -6.32
N SER A 133 -3.80 -6.43 -6.79
CA SER A 133 -3.99 -7.52 -7.77
C SER A 133 -4.79 -8.67 -7.16
N LEU A 134 -4.54 -9.03 -5.91
CA LEU A 134 -5.33 -10.02 -5.17
C LEU A 134 -6.78 -9.54 -4.94
N ALA A 135 -6.96 -8.26 -4.61
CA ALA A 135 -8.27 -7.67 -4.36
C ALA A 135 -9.14 -7.68 -5.61
N GLU A 136 -8.57 -7.30 -6.75
CA GLU A 136 -9.23 -7.35 -8.06
C GLU A 136 -9.58 -8.80 -8.45
N ALA A 137 -8.63 -9.73 -8.33
CA ALA A 137 -8.85 -11.13 -8.68
C ALA A 137 -9.89 -11.82 -7.79
N ALA A 138 -9.93 -11.51 -6.48
CA ALA A 138 -10.91 -12.08 -5.56
C ALA A 138 -12.24 -11.29 -5.51
N GLY A 139 -12.33 -10.14 -6.18
CA GLY A 139 -13.50 -9.26 -6.10
C GLY A 139 -13.78 -8.74 -4.68
N VAL A 140 -12.73 -8.51 -3.89
CA VAL A 140 -12.82 -8.02 -2.51
C VAL A 140 -12.16 -6.66 -2.36
N ASP A 141 -12.49 -5.92 -1.31
CA ASP A 141 -11.84 -4.64 -1.03
C ASP A 141 -10.36 -4.87 -0.60
N PRO A 142 -9.39 -4.09 -1.11
CA PRO A 142 -7.96 -4.22 -0.73
C PRO A 142 -7.69 -4.14 0.76
N SER A 143 -8.53 -3.43 1.54
CA SER A 143 -8.41 -3.35 2.99
C SER A 143 -8.70 -4.68 3.70
N LEU A 144 -9.33 -5.63 3.02
CA LEU A 144 -9.62 -6.97 3.53
C LEU A 144 -8.48 -7.96 3.33
N ILE A 145 -7.40 -7.57 2.67
CA ILE A 145 -6.27 -8.45 2.38
C ILE A 145 -5.06 -8.09 3.24
N THR A 146 -4.46 -9.11 3.86
CA THR A 146 -3.24 -8.99 4.64
C THR A 146 -2.20 -9.97 4.12
N LEU A 147 -1.04 -9.47 3.68
CA LEU A 147 0.12 -10.32 3.40
C LEU A 147 0.77 -10.69 4.75
N THR A 148 0.99 -11.97 5.01
CA THR A 148 1.47 -12.47 6.31
C THR A 148 2.94 -12.83 6.28
N GLU A 149 3.38 -13.57 5.26
CA GLU A 149 4.74 -14.09 5.15
C GLU A 149 5.24 -14.05 3.70
N SER A 150 6.53 -13.81 3.51
CA SER A 150 7.25 -14.11 2.27
C SER A 150 8.30 -15.18 2.54
N CYS A 151 8.33 -16.22 1.72
CA CYS A 151 9.22 -17.37 1.85
C CYS A 151 10.13 -17.46 0.62
N ASP A 152 11.39 -17.81 0.83
CA ASP A 152 12.33 -18.07 -0.26
C ASP A 152 12.09 -19.46 -0.89
N ALA A 153 12.85 -19.78 -1.96
CA ALA A 153 12.79 -21.08 -2.62
C ALA A 153 13.19 -22.27 -1.73
N ASN A 154 13.81 -22.02 -0.56
CA ASN A 154 14.16 -23.05 0.41
C ASN A 154 13.08 -23.22 1.50
N GLY A 155 11.98 -22.46 1.42
CA GLY A 155 10.91 -22.46 2.42
C GLY A 155 11.22 -21.64 3.68
N ALA A 156 12.29 -20.84 3.68
CA ALA A 156 12.60 -19.93 4.78
C ALA A 156 11.66 -18.72 4.72
N CYS A 157 10.70 -18.68 5.63
CA CYS A 157 9.68 -17.63 5.69
C CYS A 157 10.08 -16.49 6.64
N SER A 158 9.69 -15.28 6.27
CA SER A 158 9.83 -14.08 7.07
C SER A 158 8.50 -13.34 7.10
N SER A 159 8.10 -12.85 8.29
CA SER A 159 6.85 -12.12 8.45
C SER A 159 6.88 -10.84 7.63
N ILE A 160 5.85 -10.60 6.81
CA ILE A 160 5.60 -9.29 6.20
C ILE A 160 4.92 -8.44 7.26
N THR A 161 5.68 -8.10 8.31
CA THR A 161 5.24 -7.04 9.20
C THR A 161 5.32 -5.78 8.36
N ARG A 162 4.18 -5.09 8.09
CA ARG A 162 4.21 -3.72 7.57
C ARG A 162 5.03 -2.91 8.56
N ARG A 163 6.35 -2.82 8.34
CA ARG A 163 7.22 -2.01 9.17
C ARG A 163 6.68 -0.61 9.01
N SER A 164 6.11 -0.11 10.10
CA SER A 164 5.88 1.29 10.32
C SER A 164 7.26 1.95 10.26
N SER A 165 7.79 2.24 9.07
CA SER A 165 9.07 2.96 8.91
C SER A 165 8.86 4.46 9.16
N LEU A 166 8.21 4.77 10.28
CA LEU A 166 8.44 5.96 11.07
C LEU A 166 9.83 5.83 11.72
N GLN A 167 10.89 5.85 10.90
CA GLN A 167 12.26 6.13 11.35
C GLN A 167 13.24 6.27 10.16
N HIS A 168 12.88 7.01 9.10
CA HIS A 168 13.94 7.61 8.31
C HIS A 168 14.51 8.81 9.07
N ARG A 169 15.60 8.51 9.76
CA ARG A 169 16.57 9.45 10.31
C ARG A 169 16.88 10.53 9.29
N ASN A 170 16.75 11.79 9.71
CA ASN A 170 17.39 12.95 9.13
C ASN A 170 18.93 12.80 9.22
N SER A 171 19.54 12.01 8.34
CA SER A 171 21.00 11.94 8.20
C SER A 171 21.36 12.52 6.82
N ALA A 172 22.12 13.61 6.84
CA ALA A 172 22.59 14.34 5.68
C ALA A 172 23.31 13.44 4.65
N PRO A 173 23.31 13.80 3.35
CA PRO A 173 23.96 13.01 2.32
C PRO A 173 25.48 13.16 2.41
N ALA A 174 26.17 12.09 2.79
CA ALA A 174 27.60 11.95 2.55
C ALA A 174 27.80 11.24 1.21
N GLY A 175 28.38 11.97 0.25
CA GLY A 175 29.16 11.45 -0.88
C GLY A 175 28.51 10.40 -1.79
N ILE A 176 28.02 10.85 -2.96
CA ILE A 176 27.68 9.97 -4.08
C ILE A 176 28.98 9.32 -4.60
N VAL A 177 29.18 8.05 -4.30
CA VAL A 177 30.09 7.18 -5.07
C VAL A 177 29.23 6.51 -6.14
N ALA A 178 29.50 6.84 -7.41
CA ALA A 178 28.86 6.21 -8.56
C ALA A 178 29.15 4.70 -8.55
N GLN A 179 28.16 3.88 -8.20
CA GLN A 179 28.22 2.44 -8.43
C GLN A 179 27.83 2.18 -9.88
N ALA A 180 28.78 1.64 -10.64
CA ALA A 180 28.56 1.16 -11.99
C ALA A 180 27.49 0.07 -11.98
N ALA A 181 26.49 0.20 -12.86
CA ALA A 181 25.46 -0.79 -13.09
C ALA A 181 26.08 -2.05 -13.71
N THR A 182 26.57 -2.95 -12.88
CA THR A 182 26.83 -4.32 -13.30
C THR A 182 25.48 -4.99 -13.49
N SER A 183 25.12 -5.24 -14.75
CA SER A 183 24.03 -6.11 -15.18
C SER A 183 24.33 -7.55 -14.77
N SER A 184 24.34 -7.81 -13.47
CA SER A 184 24.34 -9.15 -12.91
C SER A 184 23.03 -9.82 -13.32
N LEU A 185 23.13 -10.88 -14.11
CA LEU A 185 22.06 -11.84 -14.39
C LEU A 185 21.30 -12.10 -13.08
N ARG A 186 20.11 -11.49 -12.93
CA ARG A 186 19.21 -11.81 -11.81
C ARG A 186 18.89 -13.28 -11.96
N ARG A 187 19.48 -14.13 -11.10
CA ARG A 187 19.01 -15.51 -10.95
C ARG A 187 17.51 -15.43 -10.74
N ALA A 188 16.76 -16.28 -11.44
CA ALA A 188 15.33 -16.44 -11.22
C ALA A 188 15.12 -16.76 -9.73
N SER A 189 14.74 -15.75 -8.96
CA SER A 189 14.32 -15.91 -7.57
C SER A 189 12.83 -16.17 -7.61
N SER A 190 12.42 -17.35 -7.16
CA SER A 190 11.03 -17.67 -6.88
C SER A 190 10.78 -17.40 -5.40
N SER A 191 9.70 -16.70 -5.07
CA SER A 191 9.26 -16.49 -3.69
C SER A 191 7.81 -16.91 -3.52
N THR A 192 7.48 -17.47 -2.35
CA THR A 192 6.10 -17.79 -1.99
C THR A 192 5.57 -16.72 -1.04
N VAL A 193 4.41 -16.15 -1.33
CA VAL A 193 3.75 -15.16 -0.48
C VAL A 193 2.51 -15.78 0.13
N LYS A 194 2.43 -15.77 1.46
CA LYS A 194 1.22 -16.14 2.20
C LYS A 194 0.39 -14.91 2.50
N PHE A 195 -0.92 -15.06 2.37
CA PHE A 195 -1.87 -13.98 2.61
C PHE A 195 -3.17 -14.49 3.21
N VAL A 196 -3.89 -13.56 3.84
CA VAL A 196 -5.20 -13.77 4.45
C VAL A 196 -6.18 -12.80 3.80
N ILE A 197 -7.30 -13.35 3.30
CA ILE A 197 -8.46 -12.55 2.90
C ILE A 197 -9.50 -12.62 4.01
N HIS A 198 -9.85 -11.46 4.54
CA HIS A 198 -10.89 -11.27 5.55
C HIS A 198 -12.23 -11.02 4.85
N ALA A 199 -12.92 -12.10 4.48
CA ALA A 199 -14.23 -11.99 3.84
C ALA A 199 -15.37 -12.06 4.87
N PRO A 200 -16.51 -11.38 4.64
CA PRO A 200 -17.75 -11.69 5.33
C PRO A 200 -18.03 -13.20 5.28
N VAL A 201 -18.62 -13.76 6.35
CA VAL A 201 -18.84 -15.21 6.48
C VAL A 201 -19.59 -15.78 5.27
N GLU A 202 -20.57 -15.05 4.76
CA GLU A 202 -21.36 -15.38 3.57
C GLU A 202 -20.55 -15.37 2.25
N ALA A 203 -19.48 -14.58 2.17
CA ALA A 203 -18.65 -14.44 0.98
C ALA A 203 -17.41 -15.35 1.02
N ALA A 204 -17.00 -15.84 2.19
CA ALA A 204 -15.76 -16.59 2.35
C ALA A 204 -15.72 -17.88 1.52
N ALA A 205 -16.85 -18.58 1.39
CA ALA A 205 -16.94 -19.77 0.53
C ALA A 205 -16.76 -19.43 -0.95
N ALA A 206 -17.32 -18.32 -1.42
CA ALA A 206 -17.18 -17.86 -2.80
C ALA A 206 -15.74 -17.42 -3.10
N VAL A 207 -15.10 -16.70 -2.18
CA VAL A 207 -13.68 -16.32 -2.30
C VAL A 207 -12.80 -17.57 -2.35
N SER A 208 -13.00 -18.52 -1.44
CA SER A 208 -12.23 -19.78 -1.44
C SER A 208 -12.43 -20.60 -2.71
N GLN A 209 -13.63 -20.58 -3.31
CA GLN A 209 -13.86 -21.24 -4.59
C GLN A 209 -13.18 -20.48 -5.74
N ALA A 210 -13.31 -19.16 -5.80
CA ALA A 210 -12.67 -18.34 -6.83
C ALA A 210 -11.16 -18.56 -6.88
N MET A 211 -10.51 -18.68 -5.72
CA MET A 211 -9.06 -18.92 -5.63
C MET A 211 -8.62 -20.29 -6.17
N LYS A 212 -9.55 -21.24 -6.34
CA LYS A 212 -9.27 -22.54 -6.98
C LYS A 212 -9.47 -22.52 -8.48
N GLU A 213 -10.12 -21.49 -9.01
CA GLU A 213 -10.39 -21.36 -10.45
C GLU A 213 -9.10 -20.89 -11.16
N PRO A 214 -8.72 -21.51 -12.30
CA PRO A 214 -7.53 -21.08 -13.07
C PRO A 214 -7.58 -19.60 -13.50
N ALA A 215 -8.78 -19.09 -13.76
CA ALA A 215 -9.00 -17.68 -14.13
C ALA A 215 -8.52 -16.70 -13.04
N PHE A 216 -8.50 -17.12 -11.77
CA PHE A 216 -7.98 -16.30 -10.68
C PHE A 216 -6.47 -16.10 -10.81
N ALA A 217 -5.71 -17.18 -11.07
CA ALA A 217 -4.27 -17.10 -11.27
C ALA A 217 -3.90 -16.23 -12.49
N GLU A 218 -4.68 -16.32 -13.57
CA GLU A 218 -4.52 -15.47 -14.76
C GLU A 218 -4.79 -13.99 -14.47
N SER A 219 -5.90 -13.69 -13.79
CA SER A 219 -6.26 -12.32 -13.38
C SER A 219 -5.21 -11.72 -12.44
N LEU A 220 -4.75 -12.51 -11.46
CA LEU A 220 -3.71 -12.11 -10.53
C LEU A 220 -2.39 -11.82 -11.25
N THR A 221 -1.95 -12.72 -12.14
CA THR A 221 -0.72 -12.51 -12.92
C THR A 221 -0.82 -11.24 -13.76
N SER A 222 -1.95 -11.02 -14.44
CA SER A 222 -2.17 -9.82 -15.25
C SER A 222 -2.13 -8.54 -14.42
N GLY A 223 -2.79 -8.54 -13.25
CA GLY A 223 -2.80 -7.40 -12.31
C GLY A 223 -1.41 -7.06 -11.79
N ILE A 224 -0.61 -8.07 -11.42
CA ILE A 224 0.75 -7.86 -10.92
C ILE A 224 1.65 -7.30 -12.02
N ILE A 225 1.60 -7.89 -13.24
CA ILE A 225 2.38 -7.40 -14.38
C ILE A 225 2.02 -5.95 -14.69
N SER A 226 0.73 -5.60 -14.70
CA SER A 226 0.27 -4.24 -14.96
C SER A 226 0.79 -3.26 -13.90
N SER A 227 0.67 -3.64 -12.62
CA SER A 227 1.07 -2.80 -11.48
C SER A 227 2.60 -2.62 -11.37
N LEU A 228 3.37 -3.62 -11.80
CA LEU A 228 4.84 -3.64 -11.72
C LEU A 228 5.53 -3.38 -13.06
N ALA A 229 4.78 -3.02 -14.12
CA ALA A 229 5.34 -2.76 -15.45
C ALA A 229 6.47 -1.72 -15.44
N SER A 230 6.40 -0.74 -14.51
CA SER A 230 7.43 0.28 -14.33
C SER A 230 8.72 -0.22 -13.68
N GLN A 231 8.71 -1.41 -13.08
CA GLN A 231 9.84 -1.98 -12.32
C GLN A 231 10.63 -3.06 -13.09
N ASN A 232 10.26 -3.35 -14.34
CA ASN A 232 10.92 -4.34 -15.19
C ASN A 232 10.97 -5.75 -14.54
N VAL A 233 9.92 -6.10 -13.81
CA VAL A 233 9.75 -7.40 -13.14
C VAL A 233 8.91 -8.30 -14.04
N THR A 234 9.42 -9.50 -14.35
CA THR A 234 8.64 -10.56 -15.01
C THR A 234 8.01 -11.42 -13.93
N VAL A 235 6.69 -11.51 -13.90
CA VAL A 235 5.95 -12.27 -12.89
C VAL A 235 5.16 -13.41 -13.53
N THR A 236 5.28 -14.59 -12.95
CA THR A 236 4.40 -15.74 -13.16
C THR A 236 3.77 -16.08 -11.81
N ALA A 237 2.43 -16.17 -11.76
CA ALA A 237 1.71 -16.67 -10.59
C ALA A 237 1.14 -18.06 -10.86
N SER A 238 1.31 -18.95 -9.90
CA SER A 238 0.78 -20.32 -9.90
C SER A 238 0.24 -20.68 -8.54
#